data_AF-A8LZN3-F1
#
_entry.id   AF-A8LZN3-F1
#
_cell.length_a   1.000
_cell.length_b   1.000
_cell.length_c   1.000
_cell.angle_alpha   90.00
_cell.angle_beta   90.00
_cell.angle_gamma   90.00
#
_symmetry.space_group_name_H-M   'P 1'
#
loop_
_entity.id
_entity.type
_entity.pdbx_description
1 polymer ?
#
loop_
_entity_poly.entity_id
_entity_poly.type
_entity_poly.pdbx_seq_one_letter_code
_entity_poly.pdbx_strand_id
1 'polypeptide(L)'
;MVTVLPSAGWAHREQMTFACHEDTVRDVIREFVESYPHYRRRLLDDDGEPLTYDSVHLDGYLVEPTNRSRVAARRQHGSHRCAPGRGVTRRPVGVVATHQGQPLE
;
A
#
# COMPACT_ATOMS: atom_id res chain seq x y z
N MET A 1 -4.39 7.35 9.66
CA MET A 1 -3.15 6.55 9.70
C MET A 1 -3.32 5.22 8.98
N VAL A 2 -2.54 5.03 7.91
CA VAL A 2 -2.45 3.84 7.05
C VAL A 2 -1.11 3.17 7.32
N THR A 3 -1.05 1.85 7.14
CA THR A 3 0.18 1.08 7.27
C THR A 3 0.65 0.63 5.90
N VAL A 4 1.84 1.06 5.48
CA VAL A 4 2.50 0.60 4.26
C VAL A 4 3.42 -0.57 4.59
N LEU A 5 3.29 -1.65 3.82
CA LEU A 5 4.07 -2.88 3.94
C LEU A 5 4.79 -3.12 2.60
N PRO A 6 6.10 -2.86 2.49
CA PRO A 6 6.88 -3.31 1.36
C PRO A 6 7.05 -4.83 1.38
N SER A 7 7.12 -5.46 0.20
CA SER A 7 7.50 -6.88 0.09
C SER A 7 8.80 -7.20 0.84
N ALA A 8 8.95 -8.45 1.29
CA ALA A 8 10.13 -8.91 2.02
C ALA A 8 11.46 -8.62 1.29
N GLY A 9 11.48 -8.73 -0.06
CA GLY A 9 12.67 -8.39 -0.88
C GLY A 9 13.01 -6.90 -0.91
N TRP A 10 12.16 -6.05 -0.35
CA TRP A 10 12.31 -4.59 -0.27
C TRP A 10 12.45 -4.10 1.17
N ALA A 11 12.50 -5.00 2.16
CA ALA A 11 12.69 -4.63 3.55
C ALA A 11 14.01 -3.83 3.70
N HIS A 12 13.90 -2.60 4.21
CA HIS A 12 15.07 -1.77 4.50
C HIS A 12 15.30 -1.78 6.01
N ARG A 13 16.50 -2.21 6.43
CA ARG A 13 16.88 -2.32 7.87
C ARG A 13 15.85 -3.08 8.72
N GLU A 14 15.32 -4.18 8.19
CA GLU A 14 14.33 -5.05 8.86
C GLU A 14 12.99 -4.37 9.18
N GLN A 15 12.80 -3.10 8.80
CA GLN A 15 11.54 -2.40 8.96
C GLN A 15 10.62 -2.70 7.77
N MET A 16 9.49 -3.34 8.09
CA MET A 16 8.48 -3.76 7.11
C MET A 16 7.16 -3.00 7.27
N THR A 17 7.08 -2.07 8.23
CA THR A 17 5.82 -1.42 8.61
C THR A 17 6.07 0.07 8.74
N PHE A 18 5.38 0.85 7.92
CA PHE A 18 5.51 2.30 7.87
C PHE A 18 4.16 2.96 8.05
N ALA A 19 4.12 4.07 8.77
CA ALA A 19 2.91 4.83 9.01
C ALA A 19 2.81 5.99 8.04
N CYS A 20 1.68 6.08 7.32
CA CYS A 20 1.36 7.20 6.45
C CYS A 20 0.01 7.82 6.80
N HIS A 21 -0.26 9.02 6.29
CA HIS A 21 -1.56 9.66 6.42
C HIS A 21 -2.65 8.93 5.62
N GLU A 22 -3.91 9.16 6.00
CA GLU A 22 -5.06 8.56 5.32
C GLU A 22 -5.44 9.40 4.10
N ASP A 23 -4.93 9.00 2.94
CA ASP A 23 -5.18 9.66 1.66
C ASP A 23 -5.45 8.65 0.53
N THR A 24 -5.41 9.07 -0.74
CA THR A 24 -5.52 8.13 -1.87
C THR A 24 -4.32 7.19 -1.90
N VAL A 25 -4.47 6.01 -2.50
CA VAL A 25 -3.35 5.06 -2.65
C VAL A 25 -2.15 5.73 -3.35
N ARG A 26 -2.40 6.60 -4.34
CA ARG A 26 -1.35 7.40 -5.00
C ARG A 26 -0.63 8.34 -4.03
N ASP A 27 -1.38 9.09 -3.24
CA ASP A 27 -0.81 10.06 -2.30
C ASP A 27 -0.07 9.36 -1.15
N VAL A 28 -0.60 8.24 -0.64
CA VAL A 28 0.08 7.41 0.37
C VAL A 28 1.41 6.88 -0.16
N ILE A 29 1.48 6.44 -1.43
CA ILE A 29 2.74 5.99 -2.04
C ILE A 29 3.72 7.16 -2.18
N ARG A 30 3.24 8.36 -2.54
CA ARG A 30 4.09 9.55 -2.65
C ARG A 30 4.65 9.98 -1.30
N GLU A 31 3.80 10.11 -0.29
CA GLU A 31 4.20 10.45 1.09
C GLU A 31 5.21 9.43 1.65
N PHE A 32 4.96 8.14 1.40
CA PHE A 32 5.88 7.07 1.78
C PHE A 32 7.26 7.28 1.14
N VAL A 33 7.31 7.60 -0.15
CA VAL A 33 8.58 7.83 -0.86
C VAL A 33 9.26 9.12 -0.42
N GLU A 34 8.51 10.17 -0.09
CA GLU A 34 9.07 11.41 0.48
C GLU A 34 9.75 11.14 1.82
N SER A 35 9.14 10.32 2.67
CA SER A 35 9.70 9.91 3.96
C SER A 35 10.87 8.93 3.80
N TYR A 36 10.84 8.12 2.73
CA TYR A 36 11.77 7.02 2.48
C TYR A 36 12.29 7.05 1.03
N PRO A 37 13.20 8.00 0.70
CA PRO A 37 13.62 8.27 -0.68
C PRO A 37 14.34 7.09 -1.34
N HIS A 38 14.81 6.10 -0.59
CA HIS A 38 15.40 4.88 -1.13
C HIS A 38 14.40 4.03 -1.93
N TYR A 39 13.09 4.16 -1.67
CA TYR A 39 12.05 3.51 -2.44
C TYR A 39 11.63 4.28 -3.70
N ARG A 40 12.09 5.52 -3.89
CA ARG A 40 11.66 6.38 -5.01
C ARG A 40 11.79 5.70 -6.36
N ARG A 41 13.00 5.22 -6.70
CA ARG A 41 13.27 4.57 -8.00
C ARG A 41 12.51 3.26 -8.23
N ARG A 42 11.93 2.68 -7.17
CA ARG A 42 11.19 1.41 -7.24
C ARG A 42 9.69 1.59 -7.26
N LEU A 43 9.19 2.70 -6.71
CA LEU A 43 7.75 2.95 -6.57
C LEU A 43 7.26 4.08 -7.45
N LEU A 44 8.11 5.05 -7.76
CA LEU A 44 7.77 6.19 -8.61
C LEU A 44 8.60 6.17 -9.89
N ASP A 45 7.99 6.67 -10.95
CA ASP A 45 8.69 7.02 -12.18
C ASP A 45 9.44 8.37 -12.04
N ASP A 46 10.08 8.82 -13.12
CA ASP A 46 10.81 10.09 -13.15
C ASP A 46 9.87 11.30 -12.91
N ASP A 47 8.63 11.21 -13.38
CA ASP A 47 7.55 12.19 -13.18
C ASP A 47 6.97 12.17 -11.74
N GLY A 48 7.36 11.19 -10.92
CA GLY A 48 6.84 11.04 -9.55
C GLY A 48 5.46 10.39 -9.50
N GLU A 49 5.07 9.64 -10.53
CA GLU A 49 3.87 8.82 -10.54
C GLU A 49 4.16 7.39 -10.09
N PRO A 50 3.23 6.74 -9.35
CA PRO A 50 3.37 5.34 -8.98
C PRO A 50 3.55 4.44 -10.21
N LEU A 51 4.62 3.65 -10.24
CA LEU A 51 4.92 2.72 -11.34
C LEU A 51 3.79 1.70 -11.52
N THR A 52 3.44 1.44 -12.77
CA THR A 52 2.29 0.59 -13.13
C THR A 52 2.56 -0.91 -12.96
N TYR A 53 3.83 -1.32 -12.93
CA TYR A 53 4.23 -2.73 -12.84
C TYR A 53 4.14 -3.32 -11.43
N ASP A 54 4.19 -2.50 -10.38
CA ASP A 54 4.08 -3.02 -9.02
C ASP A 54 2.62 -3.32 -8.68
N SER A 55 2.34 -4.48 -8.12
CA SER A 55 1.00 -4.79 -7.61
C SER A 55 0.82 -4.17 -6.23
N VAL A 56 -0.13 -3.26 -6.14
CA VAL A 56 -0.51 -2.57 -4.90
C VAL A 56 -1.79 -3.20 -4.37
N HIS A 57 -1.77 -3.67 -3.13
CA HIS A 57 -2.94 -4.23 -2.48
C HIS A 57 -3.38 -3.31 -1.34
N LEU A 58 -4.67 -3.05 -1.23
CA LEU A 58 -5.29 -2.33 -0.13
C LEU A 58 -6.17 -3.31 0.65
N ASP A 59 -5.83 -3.59 1.90
CA ASP A 59 -6.56 -4.55 2.75
C ASP A 59 -6.70 -5.95 2.10
N GLY A 60 -5.71 -6.35 1.30
CA GLY A 60 -5.70 -7.61 0.55
C GLY A 60 -6.36 -7.56 -0.84
N TYR A 61 -6.96 -6.43 -1.24
CA TYR A 61 -7.55 -6.25 -2.56
C TYR A 61 -6.57 -5.57 -3.52
N LEU A 62 -6.36 -6.15 -4.70
CA LEU A 62 -5.53 -5.54 -5.74
C LEU A 62 -6.14 -4.21 -6.19
N VAL A 63 -5.34 -3.15 -6.14
CA VAL A 63 -5.67 -1.81 -6.63
C VAL A 63 -5.00 -1.62 -7.98
N GLU A 64 -5.79 -1.67 -9.04
CA GLU A 64 -5.31 -1.45 -10.39
C GLU A 64 -4.65 -0.06 -10.53
N PRO A 65 -3.58 0.07 -11.35
CA PRO A 65 -2.86 1.33 -11.52
C PRO A 65 -3.77 2.53 -11.82
N THR A 66 -4.75 2.36 -12.70
CA THR A 66 -5.71 3.40 -13.10
C THR A 66 -6.62 3.87 -11.96
N ASN A 67 -6.80 3.04 -10.92
CA ASN A 67 -7.67 3.32 -9.79
C ASN A 67 -6.93 3.90 -8.58
N ARG A 68 -5.58 3.94 -8.56
CA ARG A 68 -4.79 4.38 -7.40
C ARG A 68 -5.03 5.82 -6.96
N SER A 69 -5.35 6.70 -7.91
CA SER A 69 -5.70 8.10 -7.63
C SER A 69 -7.14 8.29 -7.15
N ARG A 70 -7.99 7.25 -7.26
CA ARG A 70 -9.42 7.28 -6.91
C ARG A 70 -9.73 6.50 -5.65
N VAL A 71 -8.97 5.43 -5.39
CA VAL A 71 -9.14 4.58 -4.22
C VAL A 71 -8.49 5.26 -3.02
N ALA A 72 -9.34 5.64 -2.05
CA ALA A 72 -8.87 6.12 -0.76
C ALA A 72 -8.33 4.95 0.06
N ALA A 73 -7.08 5.05 0.52
CA ALA A 73 -6.46 4.15 1.49
C ALA A 73 -6.97 4.40 2.92
N ARG A 74 -8.23 4.83 3.06
CA ARG A 74 -8.87 5.06 4.35
C ARG A 74 -9.46 3.77 4.89
N ARG A 75 -9.68 3.70 6.20
CA ARG A 75 -10.48 2.62 6.79
C ARG A 75 -11.83 2.57 6.06
N GLN A 76 -12.09 1.50 5.33
CA GLN A 76 -13.44 1.24 4.87
C GLN A 76 -14.25 0.90 6.12
N HIS A 77 -14.97 1.89 6.66
CA HIS A 77 -15.97 1.65 7.68
C HIS A 77 -17.05 0.79 7.01
N GLY A 78 -17.06 -0.50 7.36
CA GLY A 78 -17.72 -1.55 6.60
C GLY A 78 -19.12 -1.17 6.14
N SER A 79 -19.32 -1.17 4.82
CA SER A 79 -20.63 -1.42 4.22
C SER A 79 -20.59 -2.78 3.53
N HIS A 80 -20.10 -3.79 4.23
CA HIS A 80 -20.49 -5.16 3.96
C HIS A 80 -21.39 -5.59 5.09
N ARG A 81 -22.67 -5.69 4.74
CA ARG A 81 -23.73 -6.33 5.50
C ARG A 81 -23.34 -7.80 5.72
N CYS A 82 -22.45 -8.07 6.67
CA CYS A 82 -22.07 -9.39 7.12
C CYS A 82 -22.17 -9.44 8.64
N ALA A 83 -22.82 -10.50 9.13
CA ALA A 83 -23.30 -10.73 10.48
C ALA A 83 -22.28 -10.48 11.62
N PRO A 84 -22.74 -10.25 12.87
CA PRO A 84 -21.87 -10.03 14.02
C PRO A 84 -21.26 -11.36 14.48
N GLY A 85 -20.14 -11.73 13.88
CA GLY A 85 -19.33 -12.87 14.26
C GLY A 85 -17.96 -12.43 14.78
N ARG A 86 -17.80 -12.43 16.11
CA ARG A 86 -16.53 -12.50 16.87
C ARG A 86 -15.40 -11.54 16.48
N GLY A 87 -15.23 -10.51 17.33
CA GLY A 87 -13.91 -10.02 17.73
C GLY A 87 -12.99 -9.54 16.59
N VAL A 88 -13.41 -8.50 15.87
CA VAL A 88 -12.53 -7.85 14.89
C VAL A 88 -11.48 -7.05 15.67
N THR A 89 -10.30 -7.65 15.87
CA THR A 89 -9.09 -6.89 16.21
C THR A 89 -8.95 -5.82 15.14
N ARG A 90 -9.01 -4.54 15.54
CA ARG A 90 -8.97 -3.37 14.66
C ARG A 90 -7.63 -3.35 13.90
N ARG A 91 -7.53 -4.06 12.78
CA ARG A 91 -6.34 -4.07 11.95
C ARG A 91 -6.21 -2.71 11.24
N PRO A 92 -5.01 -2.12 11.20
CA PRO A 92 -4.76 -0.95 10.37
C PRO A 92 -4.92 -1.34 8.89
N VAL A 93 -5.34 -0.38 8.07
CA VAL A 93 -5.42 -0.57 6.62
C VAL A 93 -4.01 -0.79 6.09
N GLY A 94 -3.78 -1.96 5.49
CA GLY A 94 -2.49 -2.32 4.91
C GLY A 94 -2.44 -1.98 3.43
N VAL A 95 -1.56 -1.05 3.04
CA VAL A 95 -1.14 -0.88 1.64
C VAL A 95 0.10 -1.73 1.44
N VAL A 96 -0.01 -2.79 0.65
CA VAL A 96 1.11 -3.67 0.33
C VAL A 96 1.57 -3.37 -1.09
N ALA A 97 2.81 -2.91 -1.25
CA ALA A 97 3.42 -2.73 -2.55
C ALA A 97 4.37 -3.90 -2.84
N THR A 98 4.11 -4.60 -3.94
CA THR A 98 4.86 -5.79 -4.35
C THR A 98 5.42 -5.62 -5.76
N HIS A 99 6.69 -5.98 -5.93
CA HIS A 99 7.29 -6.04 -7.26
C HIS A 99 6.73 -7.21 -8.05
N GLN A 100 6.06 -6.96 -9.19
CA GLN A 100 5.84 -8.01 -10.18
C GLN A 100 7.13 -8.22 -10.99
N GLY A 101 8.10 -8.85 -10.36
CA GLY A 101 9.30 -9.33 -11.01
C GLY A 101 9.58 -10.75 -10.52
N GLN A 102 8.85 -11.72 -11.09
CA GLN A 102 8.97 -13.19 -11.01
C GLN A 102 9.19 -13.83 -9.62
N PRO A 103 8.73 -15.08 -9.39
CA PRO A 103 9.16 -15.82 -8.22
C PRO A 103 10.68 -15.97 -8.26
N LEU A 104 11.36 -15.63 -7.16
CA LEU A 104 12.70 -16.16 -6.92
C LEU A 104 12.53 -17.66 -6.67
N GLU A 105 12.99 -18.48 -7.62
CA GLU A 105 13.23 -19.91 -7.44
C GLU A 105 14.26 -20.18 -6.34
#